data_AF-A0A945X5R2-F1
#
_entry.id   AF-A0A945X5R2-F1
#
_cell.length_a   1.000
_cell.length_b   1.000
_cell.length_c   1.000
_cell.angle_alpha   90.00
_cell.angle_beta   90.00
_cell.angle_gamma   90.00
#
_symmetry.space_group_name_H-M   'P 1'
#
loop_
_entity.id
_entity.type
_entity.pdbx_description
1 polymer ?
#
loop_
_entity_poly.entity_id
_entity_poly.type
_entity_poly.pdbx_seq_one_letter_code
_entity_poly.pdbx_strand_id
1 'polypeptide(L)'
;MTAAATTILSTSLAALEPRIVKPTLDQSDVVVADVVITDAPHAADPTGVTDCTASVQKAIDDLSKTGGGVLYFPAGRYRFNGTLILQSGVTLKGDWASPLKGGSGKGTIFMVYSGKGDENAEPFIRTRRGPCAIKNLSFWYPEQNAENPVPYPPTVLREQMPGIVMRVTFYNSWVGYEVLHSGGSPLISEVYGTFLKKGIQGDICLEYGFFDRIHVSPGIWADAPFNSIANAPNDNESREKLVDWCRKNTVGLEFLKNDNIELFHVTVKDAKVGIYYGKHAGRLRKGGLGTYGFRMKGGLKMPRSKKPPVAAKSAPPRQQGSDAGVARQGRCCFRGV
;
A
#
# COMPACT_ATOMS: atom_id res chain seq x y z
N MET A 1 61.18 3.79 -22.64
CA MET A 1 59.96 3.06 -22.25
C MET A 1 58.88 4.09 -21.96
N THR A 2 58.01 4.34 -22.93
CA THR A 2 56.88 5.27 -22.81
C THR A 2 55.74 4.58 -22.07
N ALA A 3 55.43 5.05 -20.86
CA ALA A 3 54.28 4.58 -20.10
C ALA A 3 52.99 5.06 -20.77
N ALA A 4 52.19 4.12 -21.28
CA ALA A 4 50.84 4.40 -21.75
C ALA A 4 49.98 4.78 -20.54
N ALA A 5 49.43 5.99 -20.57
CA ALA A 5 48.43 6.42 -19.61
C ALA A 5 47.15 5.61 -19.85
N THR A 6 46.90 4.61 -19.02
CA THR A 6 45.63 3.89 -18.96
C THR A 6 44.56 4.87 -18.48
N THR A 7 43.77 5.41 -19.41
CA THR A 7 42.55 6.15 -19.09
C THR A 7 41.59 5.19 -18.40
N ILE A 8 41.51 5.26 -17.08
CA ILE A 8 40.41 4.65 -16.33
C ILE A 8 39.17 5.45 -16.73
N LEU A 9 38.38 4.93 -17.65
CA LEU A 9 37.02 5.41 -17.89
C LEU A 9 36.26 5.22 -16.57
N SER A 10 36.24 6.26 -15.75
CA SER A 10 35.22 6.43 -14.74
C SER A 10 33.90 6.34 -15.49
N THR A 11 33.21 5.20 -15.37
CA THR A 11 31.80 5.14 -15.70
C THR A 11 31.14 6.12 -14.75
N SER A 12 30.99 7.37 -15.19
CA SER A 12 30.18 8.35 -14.47
C SER A 12 28.85 7.66 -14.24
N LEU A 13 28.48 7.47 -12.97
CA LEU A 13 27.09 7.24 -12.63
C LEU A 13 26.32 8.31 -13.42
N ALA A 14 25.40 7.91 -14.31
CA ALA A 14 24.61 8.88 -15.05
C ALA A 14 24.10 9.89 -14.02
N ALA A 15 24.46 11.16 -14.20
CA ALA A 15 24.16 12.16 -13.19
C ALA A 15 22.65 12.10 -12.94
N LEU A 16 22.25 11.91 -11.69
CA LEU A 16 20.84 12.04 -11.35
C LEU A 16 20.41 13.45 -11.77
N GLU A 17 19.21 13.57 -12.33
CA GLU A 17 18.64 14.85 -12.74
C GLU A 17 17.40 15.16 -11.89
N PRO A 18 17.58 15.55 -10.60
CA PRO A 18 16.44 15.89 -9.74
C PRO A 18 15.60 17.00 -10.34
N ARG A 19 14.29 16.81 -10.39
CA ARG A 19 13.36 17.81 -10.91
C ARG A 19 12.02 17.79 -10.20
N ILE A 20 11.31 18.90 -10.32
CA ILE A 20 9.95 19.01 -9.82
C ILE A 20 9.01 18.25 -10.76
N VAL A 21 8.22 17.35 -10.20
CA VAL A 21 7.11 16.67 -10.88
C VAL A 21 5.81 17.01 -10.16
N LYS A 22 4.77 17.32 -10.94
CA LYS A 22 3.41 17.53 -10.46
C LYS A 22 2.56 16.32 -10.84
N PRO A 23 2.11 15.50 -9.88
CA PRO A 23 1.20 14.39 -10.13
C PRO A 23 -0.10 14.88 -10.78
N THR A 24 -0.71 14.02 -11.59
CA THR A 24 -1.91 14.35 -12.34
C THR A 24 -3.17 14.24 -11.49
N LEU A 25 -3.19 13.34 -10.49
CA LEU A 25 -4.36 13.09 -9.65
C LEU A 25 -4.41 13.96 -8.38
N ASP A 26 -3.26 14.44 -7.92
CA ASP A 26 -3.15 15.39 -6.80
C ASP A 26 -2.13 16.48 -7.14
N GLN A 27 -2.62 17.59 -7.70
CA GLN A 27 -1.79 18.73 -8.09
C GLN A 27 -1.25 19.52 -6.90
N SER A 28 -1.72 19.24 -5.68
CA SER A 28 -1.19 19.86 -4.46
C SER A 28 0.08 19.17 -3.94
N ASP A 29 0.34 17.94 -4.39
CA ASP A 29 1.55 17.20 -4.05
C ASP A 29 2.71 17.61 -4.97
N VAL A 30 3.65 18.41 -4.47
CA VAL A 30 4.86 18.77 -5.22
C VAL A 30 5.94 17.71 -4.95
N VAL A 31 6.33 16.97 -5.98
CA VAL A 31 7.37 15.94 -5.89
C VAL A 31 8.70 16.50 -6.36
N VAL A 32 9.76 16.36 -5.57
CA VAL A 32 11.14 16.44 -6.06
C VAL A 32 11.55 15.01 -6.38
N ALA A 33 11.62 14.68 -7.66
CA ALA A 33 11.96 13.34 -8.15
C ALA A 33 13.43 13.32 -8.58
N ASP A 34 14.24 12.49 -7.94
CA ASP A 34 15.64 12.27 -8.32
C ASP A 34 15.75 11.43 -9.59
N VAL A 35 14.80 10.49 -9.77
CA VAL A 35 14.62 9.69 -10.99
C VAL A 35 13.14 9.63 -11.34
N VAL A 36 12.80 9.86 -12.60
CA VAL A 36 11.50 9.51 -13.18
C VAL A 36 11.67 8.22 -13.97
N ILE A 37 10.96 7.16 -13.59
CA ILE A 37 11.27 5.80 -14.04
C ILE A 37 11.11 5.58 -15.56
N THR A 38 10.25 6.36 -16.21
CA THR A 38 9.98 6.28 -17.66
C THR A 38 11.05 6.94 -18.51
N ASP A 39 11.92 7.74 -17.89
CA ASP A 39 12.96 8.47 -18.60
C ASP A 39 14.21 7.60 -18.80
N ALA A 40 15.01 7.95 -19.80
CA ALA A 40 16.33 7.37 -19.95
C ALA A 40 17.18 7.65 -18.69
N PRO A 41 18.05 6.70 -18.26
CA PRO A 41 18.35 5.42 -18.92
C PRO A 41 17.46 4.24 -18.48
N HIS A 42 16.50 4.44 -17.56
CA HIS A 42 15.72 3.34 -16.98
C HIS A 42 14.56 2.91 -17.88
N ALA A 43 13.89 3.89 -18.50
CA ALA A 43 12.88 3.72 -19.55
C ALA A 43 11.86 2.60 -19.27
N ALA A 44 11.37 2.49 -18.02
CA ALA A 44 10.37 1.47 -17.70
C ALA A 44 9.06 1.78 -18.44
N ASP A 45 8.39 0.71 -18.88
CA ASP A 45 7.17 0.80 -19.67
C ASP A 45 5.93 1.08 -18.79
N PRO A 46 5.27 2.24 -18.95
CA PRO A 46 4.07 2.58 -18.20
C PRO A 46 2.78 2.03 -18.86
N THR A 47 2.87 1.29 -19.96
CA THR A 47 1.71 0.66 -20.62
C THR A 47 1.37 -0.70 -20.03
N GLY A 48 2.35 -1.34 -19.39
CA GLY A 48 2.20 -2.63 -18.72
C GLY A 48 2.43 -3.83 -19.63
N VAL A 49 2.99 -3.62 -20.82
CA VAL A 49 3.28 -4.68 -21.79
C VAL A 49 4.60 -5.37 -21.44
N THR A 50 5.65 -4.61 -21.20
CA THR A 50 6.99 -5.13 -20.92
C THR A 50 7.30 -5.16 -19.43
N ASP A 51 8.13 -6.13 -19.03
CA ASP A 51 8.56 -6.30 -17.64
C ASP A 51 9.49 -5.16 -17.18
N CYS A 52 9.09 -4.49 -16.11
CA CYS A 52 9.79 -3.36 -15.53
C CYS A 52 10.76 -3.76 -14.41
N THR A 53 10.78 -5.04 -13.99
CA THR A 53 11.56 -5.48 -12.82
C THR A 53 13.03 -5.05 -12.90
N ALA A 54 13.72 -5.31 -14.01
CA ALA A 54 15.14 -4.99 -14.14
C ALA A 54 15.40 -3.48 -14.17
N SER A 55 14.61 -2.71 -14.93
CA SER A 55 14.73 -1.25 -15.02
C SER A 55 14.51 -0.58 -13.67
N VAL A 56 13.48 -1.01 -12.93
CA VAL A 56 13.13 -0.47 -11.62
C VAL A 56 14.15 -0.85 -10.57
N GLN A 57 14.62 -2.10 -10.55
CA GLN A 57 15.67 -2.51 -9.61
C GLN A 57 16.96 -1.72 -9.85
N LYS A 58 17.34 -1.52 -11.12
CA LYS A 58 18.50 -0.69 -11.48
C LYS A 58 18.35 0.74 -10.97
N ALA A 59 17.17 1.35 -11.12
CA ALA A 59 16.91 2.70 -10.61
C ALA A 59 17.01 2.80 -9.08
N ILE A 60 16.47 1.80 -8.37
CA ILE A 60 16.60 1.70 -6.92
C ILE A 60 18.08 1.59 -6.51
N ASP A 61 18.85 0.76 -7.18
CA ASP A 61 20.26 0.54 -6.86
C ASP A 61 21.12 1.77 -7.19
N ASP A 62 20.81 2.49 -8.27
CA ASP A 62 21.52 3.73 -8.63
C ASP A 62 21.23 4.86 -7.63
N LEU A 63 19.98 5.04 -7.19
CA LEU A 63 19.63 5.95 -6.08
C LEU A 63 20.30 5.54 -4.77
N SER A 64 20.36 4.24 -4.49
CA SER A 64 21.02 3.76 -3.27
C SER A 64 22.51 4.12 -3.24
N LYS A 65 23.20 4.13 -4.38
CA LYS A 65 24.62 4.52 -4.48
C LYS A 65 24.85 6.00 -4.20
N THR A 66 23.85 6.84 -4.39
CA THR A 66 23.90 8.29 -4.10
C THR A 66 23.35 8.65 -2.72
N GLY A 67 23.00 7.65 -1.90
CA GLY A 67 22.50 7.86 -0.53
C GLY A 67 20.97 7.85 -0.40
N GLY A 68 20.24 7.51 -1.45
CA GLY A 68 18.77 7.46 -1.49
C GLY A 68 18.18 8.48 -2.46
N GLY A 69 16.88 8.73 -2.30
CA GLY A 69 16.12 9.67 -3.14
C GLY A 69 14.72 9.17 -3.49
N VAL A 70 14.02 9.94 -4.29
CA VAL A 70 12.67 9.65 -4.77
C VAL A 70 12.73 9.08 -6.19
N LEU A 71 12.33 7.81 -6.31
CA LEU A 71 12.00 7.19 -7.58
C LEU A 71 10.52 7.44 -7.88
N TYR A 72 10.26 8.35 -8.83
CA TYR A 72 8.92 8.72 -9.23
C TYR A 72 8.40 7.87 -10.38
N PHE A 73 7.16 7.40 -10.23
CA PHE A 73 6.41 6.65 -11.23
C PHE A 73 5.25 7.51 -11.74
N PRO A 74 5.28 8.00 -12.97
CA PRO A 74 4.12 8.62 -13.59
C PRO A 74 2.90 7.69 -13.60
N ALA A 75 1.69 8.25 -13.75
CA ALA A 75 0.48 7.47 -13.92
C ALA A 75 0.63 6.48 -15.09
N GLY A 76 0.23 5.23 -14.86
CA GLY A 76 0.51 4.13 -15.78
C GLY A 76 0.43 2.78 -15.10
N ARG A 77 0.63 1.72 -15.89
CA ARG A 77 0.69 0.34 -15.46
C ARG A 77 2.08 -0.19 -15.65
N TYR A 78 2.66 -0.76 -14.61
CA TYR A 78 4.03 -1.28 -14.64
C TYR A 78 3.97 -2.77 -14.34
N ARG A 79 4.41 -3.59 -15.29
CA ARG A 79 4.42 -5.04 -15.15
C ARG A 79 5.66 -5.48 -14.37
N PHE A 80 5.50 -6.40 -13.42
CA PHE A 80 6.58 -7.01 -12.68
C PHE A 80 6.44 -8.53 -12.71
N ASN A 81 7.35 -9.22 -13.39
CA ASN A 81 7.43 -10.68 -13.32
C ASN A 81 8.36 -11.17 -12.20
N GLY A 82 9.26 -10.31 -11.70
CA GLY A 82 10.11 -10.56 -10.54
C GLY A 82 9.81 -9.66 -9.35
N THR A 83 10.68 -9.72 -8.34
CA THR A 83 10.56 -8.97 -7.09
C THR A 83 11.55 -7.79 -7.04
N LEU A 84 11.37 -6.91 -6.05
CA LEU A 84 12.17 -5.71 -5.84
C LEU A 84 12.77 -5.71 -4.43
N ILE A 85 14.06 -5.38 -4.36
CA ILE A 85 14.75 -5.07 -3.11
C ILE A 85 14.80 -3.55 -2.98
N LEU A 86 13.95 -3.01 -2.12
CA LEU A 86 13.91 -1.57 -1.85
C LEU A 86 15.03 -1.18 -0.88
N GLN A 87 16.04 -0.48 -1.39
CA GLN A 87 17.20 -0.07 -0.61
C GLN A 87 16.87 1.05 0.38
N SER A 88 17.68 1.17 1.43
CA SER A 88 17.60 2.26 2.41
C SER A 88 17.72 3.63 1.75
N GLY A 89 16.96 4.60 2.25
CA GLY A 89 16.91 5.97 1.75
C GLY A 89 16.09 6.15 0.47
N VAL A 90 15.65 5.06 -0.16
CA VAL A 90 14.87 5.13 -1.40
C VAL A 90 13.37 5.20 -1.09
N THR A 91 12.70 6.13 -1.75
CA THR A 91 11.25 6.29 -1.74
C THR A 91 10.68 5.94 -3.11
N LEU A 92 9.80 4.94 -3.17
CA LEU A 92 8.94 4.73 -4.33
C LEU A 92 7.75 5.67 -4.19
N LYS A 93 7.55 6.56 -5.17
CA LYS A 93 6.41 7.50 -5.16
C LYS A 93 5.70 7.49 -6.51
N GLY A 94 4.39 7.29 -6.51
CA GLY A 94 3.58 7.36 -7.73
C GLY A 94 2.62 8.55 -7.77
N ASP A 95 1.67 8.43 -8.69
CA ASP A 95 0.48 9.25 -8.80
C ASP A 95 -0.73 8.46 -8.29
N TRP A 96 -1.52 9.04 -7.38
CA TRP A 96 -2.60 8.31 -6.72
C TRP A 96 -3.68 9.25 -6.20
N ALA A 97 -4.91 8.77 -6.24
CA ALA A 97 -6.04 9.34 -5.52
C ALA A 97 -6.78 8.24 -4.76
N SER A 98 -7.46 8.61 -3.68
CA SER A 98 -8.17 7.65 -2.83
C SER A 98 -9.18 6.81 -3.63
N PRO A 99 -9.16 5.46 -3.51
CA PRO A 99 -10.12 4.62 -4.21
C PRO A 99 -11.57 4.88 -3.74
N LEU A 100 -11.75 5.36 -2.50
CA LEU A 100 -13.06 5.74 -1.96
C LEU A 100 -13.55 7.12 -2.45
N LYS A 101 -12.70 7.88 -3.15
CA LYS A 101 -13.02 9.21 -3.69
C LYS A 101 -12.83 9.27 -5.21
N GLY A 102 -13.14 8.16 -5.90
CA GLY A 102 -13.08 8.10 -7.37
C GLY A 102 -11.68 7.91 -7.97
N GLY A 103 -10.68 7.55 -7.16
CA GLY A 103 -9.32 7.22 -7.59
C GLY A 103 -9.11 5.74 -7.98
N SER A 104 -10.12 4.87 -7.79
CA SER A 104 -9.99 3.44 -8.08
C SER A 104 -9.68 3.21 -9.56
N GLY A 105 -8.70 2.35 -9.83
CA GLY A 105 -8.21 2.02 -11.16
C GLY A 105 -7.44 3.14 -11.88
N LYS A 106 -7.04 4.21 -11.18
CA LYS A 106 -6.29 5.34 -11.73
C LYS A 106 -4.87 5.44 -11.15
N GLY A 107 -4.04 6.26 -11.79
CA GLY A 107 -2.71 6.62 -11.29
C GLY A 107 -1.68 5.55 -11.59
N THR A 108 -0.73 5.37 -10.68
CA THR A 108 0.34 4.38 -10.79
C THR A 108 -0.13 3.04 -10.25
N ILE A 109 -0.12 2.01 -11.11
CA ILE A 109 -0.52 0.65 -10.77
C ILE A 109 0.64 -0.32 -11.06
N PHE A 110 1.10 -1.01 -10.03
CA PHE A 110 2.06 -2.11 -10.15
C PHE A 110 1.29 -3.41 -10.34
N MET A 111 1.53 -4.05 -11.49
CA MET A 111 0.94 -5.33 -11.88
C MET A 111 1.92 -6.45 -11.52
N VAL A 112 1.61 -7.18 -10.46
CA VAL A 112 2.51 -8.18 -9.87
C VAL A 112 2.13 -9.57 -10.37
N TYR A 113 3.07 -10.25 -11.03
CA TYR A 113 2.94 -11.61 -11.54
C TYR A 113 3.81 -12.63 -10.76
N SER A 114 4.78 -12.16 -9.97
CA SER A 114 5.67 -13.02 -9.19
C SER A 114 4.96 -13.73 -8.04
N GLY A 115 5.34 -15.00 -7.77
CA GLY A 115 4.98 -15.71 -6.53
C GLY A 115 3.60 -16.38 -6.51
N LYS A 116 2.92 -16.51 -7.65
CA LYS A 116 1.61 -17.16 -7.75
C LYS A 116 1.66 -18.60 -7.26
N GLY A 117 0.76 -18.95 -6.35
CA GLY A 117 0.58 -20.31 -5.84
C GLY A 117 1.53 -20.69 -4.69
N ASP A 118 2.48 -19.83 -4.32
CA ASP A 118 3.44 -20.08 -3.25
C ASP A 118 3.51 -18.89 -2.28
N GLU A 119 2.96 -19.05 -1.08
CA GLU A 119 2.99 -18.01 -0.05
C GLU A 119 4.37 -17.83 0.62
N ASN A 120 5.29 -18.78 0.43
CA ASN A 120 6.63 -18.73 1.00
C ASN A 120 7.70 -18.30 -0.02
N ALA A 121 7.28 -17.96 -1.25
CA ALA A 121 8.15 -17.37 -2.26
C ALA A 121 8.67 -15.99 -1.81
N GLU A 122 9.62 -15.43 -2.56
CA GLU A 122 10.14 -14.09 -2.26
C GLU A 122 9.01 -13.05 -2.33
N PRO A 123 8.83 -12.19 -1.31
CA PRO A 123 7.85 -11.10 -1.33
C PRO A 123 8.10 -10.16 -2.49
N PHE A 124 7.03 -9.52 -2.99
CA PHE A 124 7.15 -8.63 -4.15
C PHE A 124 8.10 -7.46 -3.88
N ILE A 125 7.90 -6.73 -2.77
CA ILE A 125 8.85 -5.73 -2.30
C ILE A 125 9.41 -6.18 -0.97
N ARG A 126 10.73 -6.35 -0.90
CA ARG A 126 11.47 -6.52 0.35
C ARG A 126 12.26 -5.26 0.64
N THR A 127 12.01 -4.63 1.79
CA THR A 127 12.84 -3.49 2.19
C THR A 127 14.16 -3.99 2.74
N ARG A 128 15.27 -3.32 2.43
CA ARG A 128 16.61 -3.68 2.94
C ARG A 128 17.08 -2.65 3.94
N ARG A 129 17.48 -3.13 5.13
CA ARG A 129 18.18 -2.42 6.22
C ARG A 129 18.19 -0.88 6.11
N GLY A 130 17.20 -0.22 6.69
CA GLY A 130 17.16 1.25 6.81
C GLY A 130 15.81 1.85 6.43
N PRO A 131 15.61 3.16 6.64
CA PRO A 131 14.33 3.81 6.36
C PRO A 131 14.04 3.83 4.86
N CYS A 132 12.83 3.46 4.47
CA CYS A 132 12.34 3.55 3.09
C CYS A 132 10.87 3.93 3.08
N ALA A 133 10.36 4.33 1.92
CA ALA A 133 8.96 4.71 1.78
C ALA A 133 8.34 4.19 0.49
N ILE A 134 7.07 3.80 0.59
CA ILE A 134 6.19 3.41 -0.52
C ILE A 134 4.98 4.34 -0.44
N LYS A 135 4.84 5.21 -1.43
CA LYS A 135 3.87 6.30 -1.40
C LYS A 135 3.09 6.40 -2.70
N ASN A 136 1.81 6.73 -2.60
CA ASN A 136 0.98 7.17 -3.73
C ASN A 136 0.96 6.17 -4.90
N LEU A 137 0.71 4.88 -4.66
CA LEU A 137 0.63 3.88 -5.74
C LEU A 137 -0.32 2.75 -5.40
N SER A 138 -0.67 1.94 -6.39
CA SER A 138 -1.55 0.78 -6.22
C SER A 138 -0.85 -0.51 -6.60
N PHE A 139 -1.20 -1.61 -5.94
CA PHE A 139 -0.77 -2.96 -6.26
C PHE A 139 -1.95 -3.78 -6.75
N TRP A 140 -1.76 -4.49 -7.86
CA TRP A 140 -2.73 -5.38 -8.47
C TRP A 140 -2.04 -6.67 -8.89
N TYR A 141 -2.63 -7.81 -8.56
CA TYR A 141 -2.22 -9.14 -9.01
C TYR A 141 -3.17 -9.59 -10.12
N PRO A 142 -2.78 -9.48 -11.41
CA PRO A 142 -3.70 -9.76 -12.52
C PRO A 142 -4.12 -11.23 -12.62
N GLU A 143 -3.30 -12.12 -12.09
CA GLU A 143 -3.54 -13.57 -12.09
C GLU A 143 -4.21 -14.09 -10.81
N GLN A 144 -4.64 -13.20 -9.91
CA GLN A 144 -5.47 -13.56 -8.77
C GLN A 144 -6.90 -13.87 -9.21
N ASN A 145 -7.59 -14.72 -8.45
CA ASN A 145 -8.95 -15.16 -8.75
C ASN A 145 -9.88 -14.86 -7.57
N ALA A 146 -10.99 -14.17 -7.80
CA ALA A 146 -11.89 -13.73 -6.73
C ALA A 146 -12.79 -14.86 -6.21
N GLU A 147 -13.09 -15.83 -7.07
CA GLU A 147 -13.93 -16.99 -6.74
C GLU A 147 -13.15 -18.11 -6.07
N ASN A 148 -11.91 -18.30 -6.51
CA ASN A 148 -10.97 -19.26 -5.96
C ASN A 148 -9.59 -18.61 -5.70
N PRO A 149 -9.47 -17.77 -4.66
CA PRO A 149 -8.22 -17.10 -4.30
C PRO A 149 -7.03 -18.06 -4.20
N VAL A 150 -5.93 -17.70 -4.86
CA VAL A 150 -4.68 -18.44 -4.83
C VAL A 150 -3.64 -17.76 -3.93
N PRO A 151 -2.77 -18.51 -3.24
CA PRO A 151 -1.72 -17.94 -2.41
C PRO A 151 -0.72 -17.09 -3.20
N TYR A 152 -0.20 -16.05 -2.56
CA TYR A 152 0.96 -15.24 -2.99
C TYR A 152 1.79 -14.89 -1.77
N PRO A 153 3.09 -14.58 -1.92
CA PRO A 153 3.89 -14.05 -0.82
C PRO A 153 3.42 -12.63 -0.47
N PRO A 154 3.90 -12.05 0.66
CA PRO A 154 3.60 -10.68 1.01
C PRO A 154 3.90 -9.68 -0.11
N THR A 155 3.00 -8.73 -0.34
CA THR A 155 3.24 -7.64 -1.28
C THR A 155 4.40 -6.76 -0.81
N VAL A 156 4.42 -6.43 0.49
CA VAL A 156 5.52 -5.72 1.12
C VAL A 156 5.97 -6.50 2.35
N LEU A 157 7.23 -6.94 2.35
CA LEU A 157 7.91 -7.44 3.54
C LEU A 157 8.89 -6.38 4.02
N ARG A 158 8.63 -5.84 5.21
CA ARG A 158 9.58 -4.97 5.89
C ARG A 158 10.60 -5.84 6.61
N GLU A 159 11.85 -5.80 6.16
CA GLU A 159 12.90 -6.62 6.77
C GLU A 159 13.33 -6.07 8.13
N GLN A 160 13.81 -4.81 8.19
CA GLN A 160 14.36 -4.17 9.39
C GLN A 160 14.25 -2.64 9.26
N MET A 161 14.19 -1.90 10.39
CA MET A 161 14.08 -0.41 10.48
C MET A 161 12.72 0.17 10.01
N PRO A 162 12.34 1.42 10.41
CA PRO A 162 11.06 2.03 10.05
C PRO A 162 10.79 2.04 8.54
N GLY A 163 9.53 1.88 8.16
CA GLY A 163 9.06 2.09 6.79
C GLY A 163 7.83 2.98 6.78
N ILE A 164 7.69 3.79 5.73
CA ILE A 164 6.48 4.55 5.46
C ILE A 164 5.70 3.82 4.36
N VAL A 165 4.45 3.46 4.63
CA VAL A 165 3.51 3.02 3.60
C VAL A 165 2.32 3.96 3.66
N MET A 166 2.21 4.85 2.67
CA MET A 166 1.23 5.93 2.74
C MET A 166 0.51 6.16 1.42
N ARG A 167 -0.83 6.31 1.45
CA ARG A 167 -1.65 6.53 0.25
C ARG A 167 -1.47 5.40 -0.77
N VAL A 168 -1.78 4.17 -0.35
CA VAL A 168 -1.56 2.96 -1.15
C VAL A 168 -2.85 2.15 -1.26
N THR A 169 -3.08 1.55 -2.43
CA THR A 169 -4.22 0.65 -2.66
C THR A 169 -3.75 -0.77 -3.01
N PHE A 170 -4.23 -1.77 -2.28
CA PHE A 170 -3.97 -3.19 -2.55
C PHE A 170 -5.26 -3.81 -3.09
N TYR A 171 -5.36 -4.03 -4.40
CA TYR A 171 -6.60 -4.52 -4.99
C TYR A 171 -6.91 -5.95 -4.57
N ASN A 172 -5.92 -6.84 -4.48
CA ASN A 172 -6.20 -8.28 -4.32
C ASN A 172 -4.98 -9.05 -3.78
N SER A 173 -4.24 -8.43 -2.85
CA SER A 173 -3.07 -9.04 -2.23
C SER A 173 -3.44 -10.21 -1.32
N TRP A 174 -2.61 -11.24 -1.29
CA TRP A 174 -2.75 -12.33 -0.30
C TRP A 174 -2.41 -11.82 1.10
N VAL A 175 -1.17 -11.34 1.27
CA VAL A 175 -0.70 -10.61 2.44
C VAL A 175 -0.26 -9.20 2.00
N GLY A 176 -0.78 -8.16 2.65
CA GLY A 176 -0.47 -6.77 2.28
C GLY A 176 0.90 -6.31 2.73
N TYR A 177 1.08 -6.19 4.05
CA TYR A 177 2.31 -5.73 4.69
C TYR A 177 2.67 -6.65 5.86
N GLU A 178 3.89 -7.18 5.83
CA GLU A 178 4.43 -8.10 6.84
C GLU A 178 5.77 -7.60 7.39
N VAL A 179 6.09 -7.97 8.62
CA VAL A 179 7.32 -7.60 9.32
C VAL A 179 8.16 -8.84 9.61
N LEU A 180 9.45 -8.80 9.26
CA LEU A 180 10.38 -9.91 9.52
C LEU A 180 11.22 -9.73 10.80
N HIS A 181 11.93 -8.60 10.95
CA HIS A 181 12.77 -8.32 12.12
C HIS A 181 12.32 -7.08 12.89
N SER A 182 12.85 -6.92 14.10
CA SER A 182 12.52 -5.78 14.96
C SER A 182 12.89 -4.46 14.29
N GLY A 183 12.06 -3.46 14.51
CA GLY A 183 12.29 -2.08 14.07
C GLY A 183 11.58 -1.12 15.01
N GLY A 184 11.54 0.14 14.61
CA GLY A 184 10.81 1.18 15.32
C GLY A 184 10.01 2.02 14.34
N SER A 185 9.04 2.76 14.87
CA SER A 185 8.44 3.93 14.23
C SER A 185 7.87 3.78 12.81
N PRO A 186 7.10 2.71 12.47
CA PRO A 186 6.41 2.64 11.19
C PRO A 186 5.32 3.72 11.09
N LEU A 187 5.16 4.28 9.89
CA LEU A 187 4.01 5.12 9.54
C LEU A 187 3.23 4.44 8.42
N ILE A 188 2.08 3.87 8.78
CA ILE A 188 1.17 3.20 7.84
C ILE A 188 -0.12 4.01 7.79
N SER A 189 -0.31 4.80 6.72
CA SER A 189 -1.45 5.71 6.65
C SER A 189 -2.16 5.76 5.31
N GLU A 190 -3.49 5.91 5.31
CA GLU A 190 -4.29 5.96 4.08
C GLU A 190 -4.05 4.73 3.19
N VAL A 191 -4.15 3.56 3.82
CA VAL A 191 -4.00 2.27 3.15
C VAL A 191 -5.37 1.66 2.92
N TYR A 192 -5.64 1.27 1.68
CA TYR A 192 -6.92 0.71 1.25
C TYR A 192 -6.66 -0.66 0.65
N GLY A 193 -7.45 -1.69 0.97
CA GLY A 193 -7.28 -2.94 0.27
C GLY A 193 -8.30 -4.03 0.51
N THR A 194 -8.38 -4.93 -0.47
CA THR A 194 -8.90 -6.28 -0.29
C THR A 194 -7.71 -7.20 -0.06
N PHE A 195 -7.72 -7.89 1.07
CA PHE A 195 -6.68 -8.84 1.46
C PHE A 195 -7.26 -10.24 1.61
N LEU A 196 -6.62 -11.25 1.03
CA LEU A 196 -7.18 -12.60 0.92
C LEU A 196 -6.76 -13.54 2.05
N LYS A 197 -5.69 -13.19 2.79
CA LYS A 197 -5.25 -13.85 4.03
C LYS A 197 -5.00 -12.86 5.17
N LYS A 198 -4.14 -11.85 4.96
CA LYS A 198 -3.76 -10.86 6.00
C LYS A 198 -3.56 -9.47 5.41
N GLY A 199 -4.12 -8.44 6.03
CA GLY A 199 -3.91 -7.07 5.60
C GLY A 199 -2.57 -6.50 6.05
N ILE A 200 -2.60 -5.77 7.15
CA ILE A 200 -1.42 -5.06 7.68
C ILE A 200 -1.00 -5.68 9.00
N GLN A 201 0.27 -6.08 9.07
CA GLN A 201 0.89 -6.55 10.31
C GLN A 201 1.70 -5.42 10.98
N GLY A 202 1.42 -5.18 12.26
CA GLY A 202 2.33 -4.50 13.17
C GLY A 202 2.95 -5.53 14.12
N ASP A 203 4.23 -5.82 13.95
CA ASP A 203 4.97 -6.71 14.84
C ASP A 203 6.35 -6.12 15.14
N ILE A 204 6.90 -6.57 16.26
CA ILE A 204 8.25 -6.28 16.76
C ILE A 204 8.65 -4.80 16.61
N CYS A 205 7.70 -3.90 16.86
CA CYS A 205 7.93 -2.47 16.98
C CYS A 205 8.35 -2.16 18.43
N LEU A 206 9.62 -1.80 18.63
CA LEU A 206 10.18 -1.49 19.95
C LEU A 206 10.15 0.02 20.25
N GLU A 207 9.28 0.76 19.54
CA GLU A 207 9.07 2.20 19.66
C GLU A 207 7.59 2.55 19.36
N TYR A 208 7.31 3.73 18.80
CA TYR A 208 5.99 4.28 18.52
C TYR A 208 5.52 4.01 17.09
N GLY A 209 4.62 3.05 16.88
CA GLY A 209 4.03 2.82 15.55
C GLY A 209 2.77 3.63 15.30
N PHE A 210 2.64 4.25 14.12
CA PHE A 210 1.48 5.03 13.71
C PHE A 210 0.71 4.34 12.58
N PHE A 211 -0.56 4.02 12.85
CA PHE A 211 -1.47 3.34 11.93
C PHE A 211 -2.77 4.13 11.83
N ASP A 212 -3.00 4.80 10.71
CA ASP A 212 -4.09 5.78 10.59
C ASP A 212 -4.80 5.72 9.23
N ARG A 213 -6.13 5.83 9.21
CA ARG A 213 -6.95 5.77 7.96
C ARG A 213 -6.69 4.50 7.16
N ILE A 214 -6.83 3.35 7.81
CA ILE A 214 -6.70 2.03 7.15
C ILE A 214 -8.10 1.49 6.83
N HIS A 215 -8.34 1.17 5.56
CA HIS A 215 -9.62 0.64 5.08
C HIS A 215 -9.45 -0.74 4.44
N VAL A 216 -9.90 -1.78 5.15
CA VAL A 216 -9.91 -3.15 4.66
C VAL A 216 -11.34 -3.54 4.29
N SER A 217 -11.57 -3.91 3.04
CA SER A 217 -12.87 -4.41 2.58
C SER A 217 -12.73 -5.15 1.26
N PRO A 218 -13.44 -6.28 1.03
CA PRO A 218 -13.52 -6.92 -0.28
C PRO A 218 -14.05 -5.97 -1.38
N GLY A 219 -14.79 -4.92 -1.00
CA GLY A 219 -15.30 -3.89 -1.91
C GLY A 219 -14.20 -3.10 -2.64
N ILE A 220 -12.98 -3.00 -2.08
CA ILE A 220 -11.88 -2.30 -2.76
C ILE A 220 -11.53 -2.97 -4.09
N TRP A 221 -11.57 -4.30 -4.14
CA TRP A 221 -11.43 -5.07 -5.39
C TRP A 221 -12.73 -5.15 -6.17
N ALA A 222 -13.81 -5.53 -5.47
CA ALA A 222 -15.07 -5.87 -6.11
C ALA A 222 -15.67 -4.68 -6.87
N ASP A 223 -15.47 -3.47 -6.36
CA ASP A 223 -15.98 -2.23 -6.96
C ASP A 223 -14.93 -1.55 -7.86
N ALA A 224 -13.77 -2.17 -8.09
CA ALA A 224 -12.76 -1.63 -8.98
C ALA A 224 -13.25 -1.67 -10.44
N PRO A 225 -12.97 -0.63 -11.25
CA PRO A 225 -13.46 -0.59 -12.63
C PRO A 225 -12.77 -1.69 -13.45
N PHE A 226 -13.58 -2.59 -14.04
CA PHE A 226 -13.10 -3.76 -14.79
C PHE A 226 -12.10 -3.41 -15.91
N ASN A 227 -12.31 -2.29 -16.62
CA ASN A 227 -11.38 -1.82 -17.66
C ASN A 227 -9.99 -1.46 -17.10
N SER A 228 -9.90 -1.10 -15.81
CA SER A 228 -8.64 -0.86 -15.12
C SER A 228 -8.08 -2.11 -14.44
N ILE A 229 -8.95 -2.88 -13.78
CA ILE A 229 -8.62 -4.03 -12.96
C ILE A 229 -9.41 -5.23 -13.50
N ALA A 230 -8.84 -5.88 -14.53
CA ALA A 230 -9.56 -6.82 -15.40
C ALA A 230 -10.00 -8.14 -14.74
N ASN A 231 -9.51 -8.44 -13.53
CA ASN A 231 -9.95 -9.60 -12.76
C ASN A 231 -10.83 -9.22 -11.55
N ALA A 232 -11.32 -7.98 -11.50
CA ALA A 232 -12.35 -7.60 -10.52
C ALA A 232 -13.65 -8.39 -10.78
N PRO A 233 -14.33 -8.90 -9.73
CA PRO A 233 -15.67 -9.46 -9.84
C PRO A 233 -16.62 -8.58 -10.66
N ASN A 234 -17.26 -9.12 -11.69
CA ASN A 234 -18.13 -8.38 -12.62
C ASN A 234 -19.62 -8.76 -12.51
N ASP A 235 -19.96 -9.71 -11.65
CA ASP A 235 -21.34 -10.13 -11.36
C ASP A 235 -21.56 -10.31 -9.85
N ASN A 236 -22.82 -10.50 -9.43
CA ASN A 236 -23.15 -10.64 -8.01
C ASN A 236 -22.62 -11.94 -7.39
N GLU A 237 -22.52 -13.02 -8.15
CA GLU A 237 -22.10 -14.33 -7.64
C GLU A 237 -20.61 -14.33 -7.28
N SER A 238 -19.75 -13.88 -8.20
CA SER A 238 -18.31 -13.73 -7.98
C SER A 238 -18.01 -12.77 -6.82
N ARG A 239 -18.80 -11.68 -6.69
CA ARG A 239 -18.71 -10.76 -5.56
C ARG A 239 -19.05 -11.42 -4.23
N GLU A 240 -20.11 -12.22 -4.19
CA GLU A 240 -20.51 -12.95 -2.98
C GLU A 240 -19.46 -13.99 -2.59
N LYS A 241 -18.91 -14.74 -3.55
CA LYS A 241 -17.82 -15.70 -3.32
C LYS A 241 -16.59 -15.03 -2.70
N LEU A 242 -16.17 -13.87 -3.22
CA LEU A 242 -15.07 -13.08 -2.66
C LEU A 242 -15.37 -12.64 -1.22
N VAL A 243 -16.55 -12.08 -0.98
CA VAL A 243 -16.98 -11.62 0.35
C VAL A 243 -16.99 -12.78 1.35
N ASP A 244 -17.51 -13.93 0.96
CA ASP A 244 -17.56 -15.12 1.80
C ASP A 244 -16.17 -15.70 2.07
N TRP A 245 -15.26 -15.65 1.08
CA TRP A 245 -13.86 -15.99 1.29
C TRP A 245 -13.24 -15.09 2.36
N CYS A 246 -13.36 -13.76 2.21
CA CYS A 246 -12.77 -12.82 3.17
C CYS A 246 -13.32 -13.01 4.59
N ARG A 247 -14.62 -13.28 4.74
CA ARG A 247 -15.26 -13.60 6.03
C ARG A 247 -14.74 -14.89 6.67
N LYS A 248 -14.22 -15.83 5.88
CA LYS A 248 -13.69 -17.12 6.38
C LYS A 248 -12.18 -17.08 6.63
N ASN A 249 -11.45 -16.25 5.89
CA ASN A 249 -9.99 -16.34 5.80
C ASN A 249 -9.23 -15.07 6.24
N THR A 250 -9.78 -13.88 6.04
CA THR A 250 -9.01 -12.62 6.16
C THR A 250 -8.87 -12.15 7.62
N VAL A 251 -7.63 -11.87 8.03
CA VAL A 251 -7.32 -11.01 9.17
C VAL A 251 -7.02 -9.60 8.65
N GLY A 252 -7.83 -8.61 9.02
CA GLY A 252 -7.67 -7.24 8.51
C GLY A 252 -6.38 -6.60 8.97
N LEU A 253 -6.23 -6.46 10.30
CA LEU A 253 -4.98 -6.01 10.92
C LEU A 253 -4.53 -7.03 11.96
N GLU A 254 -3.22 -7.26 12.02
CA GLU A 254 -2.58 -8.15 12.99
C GLU A 254 -1.54 -7.37 13.79
N PHE A 255 -1.77 -7.22 15.09
CA PHE A 255 -0.82 -6.62 16.01
C PHE A 255 -0.28 -7.67 16.96
N LEU A 256 1.04 -7.84 16.93
CA LEU A 256 1.75 -8.83 17.72
C LEU A 256 2.57 -8.12 18.80
N LYS A 257 3.88 -8.30 18.86
CA LYS A 257 4.71 -7.68 19.91
C LYS A 257 5.04 -6.23 19.56
N ASN A 258 4.42 -5.26 20.23
CA ASN A 258 4.72 -3.84 20.01
C ASN A 258 4.77 -3.10 21.35
N ASP A 259 5.71 -2.16 21.51
CA ASP A 259 5.82 -1.33 22.72
C ASP A 259 4.73 -0.26 22.75
N ASN A 260 4.50 0.43 21.63
CA ASN A 260 3.40 1.36 21.47
C ASN A 260 2.82 1.32 20.03
N ILE A 261 1.49 1.36 19.93
CA ILE A 261 0.74 1.45 18.67
C ILE A 261 -0.33 2.51 18.82
N GLU A 262 -0.25 3.51 17.96
CA GLU A 262 -1.32 4.46 17.69
C GLU A 262 -2.19 3.95 16.54
N LEU A 263 -3.48 3.77 16.80
CA LEU A 263 -4.44 3.21 15.84
C LEU A 263 -5.68 4.11 15.72
N PHE A 264 -5.82 4.79 14.59
CA PHE A 264 -6.92 5.74 14.34
C PHE A 264 -7.59 5.52 12.98
N HIS A 265 -8.89 5.85 12.89
CA HIS A 265 -9.67 5.80 11.64
C HIS A 265 -9.56 4.47 10.88
N VAL A 266 -9.62 3.35 11.59
CA VAL A 266 -9.57 2.02 10.98
C VAL A 266 -10.97 1.51 10.68
N THR A 267 -11.17 1.04 9.46
CA THR A 267 -12.38 0.34 9.03
C THR A 267 -12.00 -1.03 8.49
N VAL A 268 -12.56 -2.09 9.05
CA VAL A 268 -12.46 -3.44 8.50
C VAL A 268 -13.87 -3.98 8.27
N LYS A 269 -14.18 -4.37 7.02
CA LYS A 269 -15.47 -4.93 6.62
C LYS A 269 -15.28 -6.33 6.04
N ASP A 270 -16.22 -7.22 6.38
CA ASP A 270 -16.32 -8.56 5.79
C ASP A 270 -15.05 -9.41 5.87
N ALA A 271 -14.34 -9.33 7.00
CA ALA A 271 -13.17 -10.15 7.31
C ALA A 271 -13.49 -11.17 8.42
N LYS A 272 -12.76 -12.29 8.45
CA LYS A 272 -12.83 -13.29 9.53
C LYS A 272 -12.50 -12.69 10.89
N VAL A 273 -11.45 -11.86 10.92
CA VAL A 273 -11.03 -11.10 12.10
C VAL A 273 -10.76 -9.68 11.65
N GLY A 274 -11.39 -8.71 12.31
CA GLY A 274 -11.15 -7.29 12.04
C GLY A 274 -9.74 -6.89 12.43
N ILE A 275 -9.49 -6.88 13.73
CA ILE A 275 -8.18 -6.62 14.34
C ILE A 275 -7.84 -7.78 15.26
N TYR A 276 -6.68 -8.39 15.06
CA TYR A 276 -6.15 -9.46 15.88
C TYR A 276 -4.99 -8.95 16.74
N TYR A 277 -5.05 -9.22 18.05
CA TYR A 277 -3.91 -9.06 18.96
C TYR A 277 -3.36 -10.42 19.38
N GLY A 278 -2.05 -10.62 19.20
CA GLY A 278 -1.39 -11.90 19.41
C GLY A 278 0.01 -11.81 19.99
N LYS A 279 0.69 -12.96 20.04
CA LYS A 279 2.10 -13.06 20.42
C LYS A 279 2.94 -13.18 19.16
N HIS A 280 4.12 -12.56 19.17
CA HIS A 280 5.14 -12.85 18.16
C HIS A 280 5.49 -14.34 18.16
N ALA A 281 5.56 -14.96 16.98
CA ALA A 281 5.77 -16.39 16.83
C ALA A 281 7.25 -16.83 16.87
N GLY A 282 8.20 -15.90 16.73
CA GLY A 282 9.64 -16.18 16.69
C GLY A 282 10.38 -16.05 18.03
N ARG A 283 11.63 -16.53 18.08
CA ARG A 283 12.54 -16.25 19.20
C ARG A 283 13.11 -14.84 19.06
N LEU A 284 12.76 -13.95 19.98
CA LEU A 284 13.43 -12.66 20.12
C LEU A 284 14.91 -12.88 20.46
N ARG A 285 15.81 -11.98 20.04
CA ARG A 285 17.20 -11.95 20.56
C ARG A 285 17.13 -11.99 22.10
N LYS A 286 17.90 -12.90 22.73
CA LYS A 286 18.06 -12.99 24.19
C LYS A 286 18.37 -11.58 24.74
N GLY A 287 17.49 -11.03 25.56
CA GLY A 287 17.67 -9.73 26.24
C GLY A 287 16.49 -8.76 26.22
N GLY A 288 15.48 -8.95 25.35
CA GLY A 288 14.28 -8.08 25.30
C GLY A 288 13.14 -8.59 26.19
N LEU A 289 13.26 -8.40 27.51
CA LEU A 289 12.35 -8.88 28.57
C LEU A 289 11.04 -8.08 28.67
N GLY A 290 10.15 -8.29 27.70
CA GLY A 290 8.77 -7.83 27.80
C GLY A 290 7.89 -8.63 26.84
N THR A 291 7.08 -9.54 27.37
CA THR A 291 5.92 -10.08 26.64
C THR A 291 4.73 -9.24 27.06
N TYR A 292 4.51 -8.11 26.39
CA TYR A 292 3.29 -7.35 26.52
C TYR A 292 2.40 -7.73 25.35
N GLY A 293 1.32 -8.46 25.64
CA GLY A 293 0.42 -8.99 24.64
C GLY A 293 -0.69 -9.74 25.33
N PHE A 294 -1.86 -9.12 25.41
CA PHE A 294 -3.08 -9.81 25.78
C PHE A 294 -3.78 -10.27 24.50
N ARG A 295 -4.28 -11.51 24.50
CA ARG A 295 -5.04 -12.03 23.36
C ARG A 295 -6.42 -11.37 23.37
N MET A 296 -6.59 -10.28 22.62
CA MET A 296 -7.90 -9.68 22.39
C MET A 296 -8.39 -10.01 20.99
N LYS A 297 -9.52 -10.72 20.91
CA LYS A 297 -10.27 -10.86 19.66
C LYS A 297 -11.30 -9.73 19.61
N GLY A 298 -10.88 -8.56 19.15
CA GLY A 298 -11.76 -7.41 18.92
C GLY A 298 -12.64 -7.64 17.70
N GLY A 299 -13.75 -8.37 17.86
CA GLY A 299 -14.76 -8.50 16.83
C GLY A 299 -15.73 -7.33 16.86
N LEU A 300 -15.41 -6.20 16.20
CA LEU A 300 -16.37 -5.12 16.06
C LEU A 300 -17.37 -5.48 14.94
N LYS A 301 -18.45 -6.17 15.30
CA LYS A 301 -19.54 -6.48 14.38
C LYS A 301 -20.45 -5.26 14.28
N MET A 302 -20.14 -4.35 13.36
CA MET A 302 -21.04 -3.23 13.06
C MET A 302 -22.39 -3.80 12.58
N PRO A 303 -23.53 -3.42 13.18
CA PRO A 303 -24.82 -3.94 12.78
C PRO A 303 -25.10 -3.59 11.31
N ARG A 304 -25.58 -4.58 10.54
CA ARG A 304 -26.13 -4.32 9.20
C ARG A 304 -27.30 -3.33 9.35
N SER A 305 -27.28 -2.25 8.58
CA SER A 305 -28.50 -1.48 8.33
C SER A 305 -29.55 -2.46 7.77
N LYS A 306 -30.64 -2.68 8.50
CA LYS A 306 -31.81 -3.42 8.00
C LYS A 306 -32.64 -2.59 7.01
N LYS A 307 -32.27 -1.33 6.76
CA LYS A 307 -32.96 -0.48 5.80
C LYS A 307 -32.33 -0.67 4.42
N PRO A 308 -33.13 -0.99 3.38
CA PRO A 308 -32.66 -0.90 2.01
C PRO A 308 -32.21 0.55 1.72
N PRO A 309 -31.29 0.76 0.76
CA PRO A 309 -30.89 2.11 0.37
C PRO A 309 -32.14 2.90 0.00
N VAL A 310 -32.39 3.99 0.73
CA VAL A 310 -33.44 4.93 0.37
C VAL A 310 -33.00 5.54 -0.96
N ALA A 311 -33.81 5.36 -2.01
CA ALA A 311 -33.59 6.00 -3.30
C ALA A 311 -33.33 7.49 -3.05
N ALA A 312 -32.21 7.99 -3.59
CA ALA A 312 -31.87 9.40 -3.52
C ALA A 312 -33.03 10.19 -4.13
N LYS A 313 -33.83 10.85 -3.30
CA LYS A 313 -34.80 11.84 -3.79
C LYS A 313 -33.97 12.93 -4.45
N SER A 314 -34.25 13.18 -5.73
CA SER A 314 -33.68 14.31 -6.46
C SER A 314 -33.86 15.58 -5.63
N ALA A 315 -32.76 16.24 -5.32
CA ALA A 315 -32.82 17.55 -4.69
C ALA A 315 -33.52 18.51 -5.65
N PRO A 316 -34.49 19.32 -5.20
CA PRO A 316 -35.07 20.36 -6.04
C PRO A 316 -33.98 21.40 -6.41
N PRO A 317 -34.06 22.01 -7.60
CA PRO A 317 -33.06 22.97 -8.05
C PRO A 317 -32.97 24.15 -7.08
N ARG A 318 -31.73 24.51 -6.69
CA ARG A 318 -31.44 25.70 -5.90
C ARG A 318 -31.90 26.93 -6.68
N GLN A 319 -32.91 27.63 -6.17
CA GLN A 319 -33.15 29.01 -6.54
C GLN A 319 -31.98 29.86 -6.00
N GLN A 320 -31.33 30.59 -6.90
CA GLN A 320 -30.40 31.66 -6.53
C GLN A 320 -31.22 32.79 -5.91
N GLY A 321 -31.05 33.01 -4.61
CA GLY A 321 -31.54 34.16 -3.88
C GLY A 321 -30.38 34.79 -3.13
N SER A 322 -30.06 36.03 -3.49
CA SER A 322 -29.23 36.96 -2.75
C SER A 322 -29.78 37.17 -1.34
N ASP A 323 -28.96 37.02 -0.29
CA ASP A 323 -28.75 38.09 0.68
C ASP A 323 -27.81 37.70 1.83
N ALA A 324 -27.27 38.76 2.42
CA ALA A 324 -26.18 38.81 3.37
C ALA A 324 -26.45 38.18 4.75
N GLY A 325 -25.36 37.75 5.39
CA GLY A 325 -25.17 37.96 6.82
C GLY A 325 -25.31 36.76 7.75
N VAL A 326 -24.35 36.70 8.67
CA VAL A 326 -24.33 35.98 9.96
C VAL A 326 -23.73 34.57 9.93
N ALA A 327 -22.45 34.53 10.29
CA ALA A 327 -21.75 33.35 10.78
C ALA A 327 -22.44 32.77 12.03
N ARG A 328 -22.71 31.46 12.04
CA ARG A 328 -22.99 30.71 13.28
C ARG A 328 -22.11 29.46 13.34
N GLN A 329 -21.31 29.42 14.41
CA GLN A 329 -20.51 28.29 14.86
C GLN A 329 -21.39 27.04 15.08
N GLY A 330 -21.09 25.95 14.38
CA GLY A 330 -21.67 24.64 14.65
C GLY A 330 -20.93 23.95 15.80
N ARG A 331 -21.57 23.88 16.98
CA ARG A 331 -21.10 23.06 18.11
C ARG A 331 -21.31 21.58 17.79
N CYS A 332 -20.26 20.80 17.99
CA CYS A 332 -20.30 19.33 17.96
C CYS A 332 -20.87 18.83 19.30
N CYS A 333 -21.98 18.10 19.28
CA CYS A 333 -22.54 17.44 20.47
C CYS A 333 -22.20 15.94 20.44
N PHE A 334 -21.33 15.51 21.35
CA PHE A 334 -21.26 14.11 21.80
C PHE A 334 -22.34 13.87 22.86
N ARG A 335 -23.13 12.80 22.70
CA ARG A 335 -23.90 12.20 23.80
C ARG A 335 -23.49 10.74 23.89
N GLY A 336 -22.77 10.41 24.97
CA GLY A 336 -22.65 9.03 25.44
C GLY A 336 -23.85 8.68 26.30
N VAL A 337 -24.29 7.42 26.20
CA VAL A 337 -24.21 6.40 27.27
C VAL A 337 -23.95 5.08 26.56
#